data_AF-A0AAW9N1P3-F1
#
_entry.id   AF-A0AAW9N1P3-F1
#
_cell.length_a   1.000
_cell.length_b   1.000
_cell.length_c   1.000
_cell.angle_alpha   90.00
_cell.angle_beta   90.00
_cell.angle_gamma   90.00
#
_symmetry.space_group_name_H-M   'P 1'
#
loop_
_entity.id
_entity.type
_entity.pdbx_description
1 polymer ?
#
loop_
_entity_poly.entity_id
_entity_poly.type
_entity_poly.pdbx_seq_one_letter_code
_entity_poly.pdbx_strand_id
1 'polypeptide(L)' 'MEIHQWLREKRREKGYTQKWVSLQLHITRQGLSNWENGRSYPS' A
#
# COMPACT_ATOMS: atom_id res chain seq x y z
N MET A 1 -7.67 -9.17 11.23
CA MET A 1 -7.37 -8.23 10.13
C MET A 1 -6.02 -8.59 9.58
N GLU A 2 -5.95 -8.84 8.27
CA GLU A 2 -4.67 -9.09 7.61
C GLU A 2 -3.93 -7.76 7.35
N ILE A 3 -2.60 -7.75 7.44
CA ILE A 3 -1.77 -6.54 7.34
C ILE A 3 -1.98 -5.78 6.01
N HIS A 4 -2.24 -6.49 4.92
CA HIS A 4 -2.51 -5.91 3.61
C HIS A 4 -3.84 -5.13 3.57
N GLN A 5 -4.86 -5.62 4.28
CA GLN A 5 -6.16 -4.94 4.41
C GLN A 5 -6.01 -3.67 5.26
N TRP A 6 -5.29 -3.79 6.38
CA TRP A 6 -4.99 -2.66 7.27
C TRP A 6 -4.28 -1.52 6.52
N LEU A 7 -3.26 -1.83 5.70
CA LEU A 7 -2.53 -0.84 4.92
C LEU A 7 -3.45 -0.08 3.95
N ARG A 8 -4.30 -0.83 3.24
CA ARG A 8 -5.28 -0.26 2.29
C ARG A 8 -6.29 0.64 3.00
N GLU A 9 -6.79 0.21 4.16
CA GLU A 9 -7.74 0.98 4.96
C GLU A 9 -7.10 2.27 5.47
N LYS A 10 -5.92 2.22 6.10
CA LYS A 10 -5.22 3.41 6.58
C LYS A 10 -4.89 4.39 5.46
N ARG A 11 -4.53 3.91 4.28
CA ARG A 11 -4.34 4.78 3.11
C ARG A 11 -5.63 5.52 2.76
N ARG A 12 -6.77 4.82 2.74
CA ARG A 12 -8.09 5.40 2.40
C ARG A 12 -8.59 6.36 3.47
N GLU A 13 -8.44 6.02 4.76
CA GLU A 13 -8.79 6.91 5.89
C GLU A 13 -8.07 8.26 5.78
N LYS A 14 -6.82 8.26 5.34
CA LYS A 14 -6.02 9.48 5.15
C LYS A 14 -6.23 10.18 3.80
N GLY A 15 -7.11 9.66 2.94
CA GLY A 15 -7.36 10.22 1.60
C GLY A 15 -6.20 10.09 0.63
N TYR A 16 -5.23 9.21 0.89
CA TYR A 16 -4.04 9.09 0.06
C TYR A 16 -4.27 8.18 -1.15
N THR A 17 -3.66 8.54 -2.27
CA THR A 17 -3.65 7.68 -3.46
C THR A 17 -2.52 6.64 -3.37
N GLN A 18 -2.66 5.53 -4.08
CA GLN A 18 -1.57 4.55 -4.18
C GLN A 18 -0.29 5.18 -4.77
N LYS A 19 -0.43 6.12 -5.71
CA LYS A 19 0.72 6.84 -6.28
C LYS A 19 1.43 7.69 -5.23
N TRP A 20 0.68 8.40 -4.39
CA TRP A 20 1.27 9.25 -3.35
C TRP A 20 2.03 8.39 -2.32
N VAL A 21 1.41 7.33 -1.82
CA VAL A 21 2.05 6.44 -0.83
C VAL A 21 3.26 5.71 -1.44
N SER A 22 3.17 5.26 -2.70
CA SER A 22 4.31 4.59 -3.34
C SER A 22 5.51 5.52 -3.46
N LEU A 23 5.29 6.81 -3.75
CA LEU A 23 6.35 7.82 -3.77
C LEU A 23 6.98 8.02 -2.39
N GLN A 24 6.18 8.10 -1.32
CA GLN A 24 6.69 8.27 0.05
C GLN A 24 7.50 7.06 0.53
N LEU A 25 7.12 5.85 0.09
CA LEU A 25 7.79 4.61 0.45
C LEU A 25 8.92 4.23 -0.53
N HIS A 26 9.20 5.06 -1.54
CA HIS A 26 10.19 4.79 -2.59
C HIS A 26 9.99 3.44 -3.31
N ILE A 27 8.73 3.03 -3.49
CA ILE A 27 8.33 1.83 -4.22
C ILE A 27 7.51 2.18 -5.45
N THR A 28 7.34 1.22 -6.36
CA THR A 28 6.43 1.41 -7.49
C THR A 28 4.98 1.37 -7.03
N ARG A 29 4.08 2.06 -7.76
CA ARG A 29 2.63 1.97 -7.51
C ARG A 29 2.14 0.52 -7.57
N GLN A 30 2.69 -0.29 -8.49
CA GLN A 30 2.39 -1.72 -8.59
C GLN A 30 2.87 -2.49 -7.35
N GLY A 31 4.05 -2.16 -6.82
CA GLY A 31 4.57 -2.71 -5.57
C GLY A 31 3.63 -2.45 -4.40
N LEU A 32 3.19 -1.20 -4.23
CA LEU A 32 2.19 -0.89 -3.21
C LEU A 32 0.87 -1.64 -3.43
N SER A 33 0.40 -1.74 -4.67
CA SER A 33 -0.80 -2.52 -4.98
C SER A 33 -0.64 -4.00 -4.63
N ASN A 34 0.54 -4.58 -4.85
CA ASN A 34 0.80 -5.96 -4.47
C ASN A 34 0.79 -6.12 -2.94
N TRP A 35 1.33 -5.17 -2.19
CA TRP A 35 1.30 -5.15 -0.74
C TRP A 35 -0.12 -5.04 -0.20
N GLU A 36 -0.95 -4.15 -0.76
CA GLU A 36 -2.36 -3.98 -0.37
C GLU A 36 -3.26 -5.18 -0.70
N ASN A 37 -2.82 -6.07 -1.59
CA ASN A 37 -3.54 -7.29 -1.96
C ASN A 37 -2.87 -8.56 -1.42
N GLY A 38 -1.84 -8.44 -0.55
CA GLY A 38 -1.15 -9.57 0.07
C GLY A 38 -0.35 -10.46 -0.90
N ARG A 39 0.01 -9.94 -2.08
CA ARG A 39 0.74 -10.69 -3.13
C ARG A 39 2.24 -10.67 -2.94
N SER A 40 2.77 -9.67 -2.25
CA SER A 40 4.18 -9.54 -1.90
C SER A 40 4.33 -8.64 -0.69
N TYR A 41 5.46 -8.74 0.00
CA TYR A 41 5.83 -7.90 1.14
C TYR A 41 7.24 -7.34 0.91
N PRO A 42 7.66 -6.29 1.63
CA PRO A 42 9.05 -5.84 1.57
C PRO A 42 9.98 -7.02 1.90
N SER A 43 11.02 -7.18 1.10
CA SER A 43 12.14 -8.09 1.34
C SER A 43 13.07 -7.57 2.43
#